data_AF-A0A2C2V2V7-F1
#
_entry.id   AF-A0A2C2V2V7-F1
#
_cell.length_a   1.000
_cell.length_b   1.000
_cell.length_c   1.000
_cell.angle_alpha   90.00
_cell.angle_beta   90.00
_cell.angle_gamma   90.00
#
_symmetry.space_group_name_H-M   'P 1'
#
loop_
_entity.id
_entity.type
_entity.pdbx_description
1 polymer ?
#
loop_
_entity_poly.entity_id
_entity_poly.type
_entity_poly.pdbx_seq_one_letter_code
_entity_poly.pdbx_strand_id
1 'polypeptide(L)'
;MREVGILKSTKQSNQVANYDAVVIGAGFSGLYTLHRLREAGFSTRVFEAGDGVGGTWYWNRYPGARCDSESIYYNYTFSEELYREWTWTSRYPEQPEILSYLNFVATKFDLRRDIQFQTRILAAHYNEENNRWMIHLNDGTSVSAKYFITGVGCLSAANVPNFNGINNFKGEWYHTGHWPHEKVDFKGMRVGIIGTGSTGVQAIPVIAQEAEHLTVFQRTPQYCAPARNHPYDPEYIRQAKENFSEIKRQMRESQGGQPVEPPTKSALEVTPEERERVYEEAWEKGGLGIFTAYYDLLINDAANETAAEFIRSKIRKIVGDPEVAEKLLPSYFYGTKRPIIDTNYYETYNRENVTLVDVKKAPIEEITLKGIRTTEAEYELDAIVFATGYDGMTGPLLKIDIRGKNGVSLKEKWAGGAQTRTYLGIANVGFPNMFMITGPESPSVLSNMPVSIEQHVEWIADCIEHMNKNGVETIEATVEAEEAWSTHCREVAESTLYTKTDSWYTGANIPGKPRGFLIYVGGVGAYRQKCTEIAAKGYEGFSLKSSTKTALH
;
A
#
# COMPACT_ATOMS: atom_id res chain seq x y z
N MET A 1 25.16 -67.34 -14.75
CA MET A 1 24.86 -66.59 -13.50
C MET A 1 25.57 -65.25 -13.56
N ARG A 2 24.82 -64.17 -13.86
CA ARG A 2 24.97 -62.81 -13.32
C ARG A 2 23.93 -61.95 -14.03
N GLU A 3 22.90 -61.63 -13.26
CA GLU A 3 21.74 -60.83 -13.66
C GLU A 3 22.17 -59.41 -14.04
N VAL A 4 21.59 -58.92 -15.13
CA VAL A 4 21.66 -57.52 -15.54
C VAL A 4 20.57 -56.78 -14.78
N GLY A 5 20.96 -56.03 -13.75
CA GLY A 5 20.05 -55.16 -13.00
C GLY A 5 19.65 -53.95 -13.84
N ILE A 6 18.42 -53.95 -14.34
CA ILE A 6 17.76 -52.79 -14.91
C ILE A 6 17.40 -51.84 -13.74
N LEU A 7 18.13 -50.73 -13.64
CA LEU A 7 17.73 -49.60 -12.81
C LEU A 7 16.42 -49.02 -13.36
N LYS A 8 15.31 -49.34 -12.71
CA LYS A 8 14.03 -48.67 -12.90
C LYS A 8 14.19 -47.21 -12.47
N SER A 9 14.28 -46.31 -13.46
CA SER A 9 13.97 -44.89 -13.28
C SER A 9 12.50 -44.80 -12.87
N THR A 10 12.25 -44.58 -11.59
CA THR A 10 10.94 -44.13 -11.09
C THR A 10 10.76 -42.70 -11.58
N LYS A 11 10.10 -42.53 -12.73
CA LYS A 11 9.34 -41.31 -13.02
C LYS A 11 8.27 -41.18 -11.93
N GLN A 12 8.59 -40.49 -10.84
CA GLN A 12 7.56 -39.89 -10.01
C GLN A 12 6.81 -38.94 -10.95
N SER A 13 5.55 -39.27 -11.24
CA SER A 13 4.63 -38.31 -11.84
C SER A 13 4.59 -37.10 -10.93
N ASN A 14 5.17 -35.96 -11.35
CA ASN A 14 4.97 -34.67 -10.70
C ASN A 14 3.48 -34.34 -10.79
N GLN A 15 2.70 -34.82 -9.82
CA GLN A 15 1.28 -34.51 -9.72
C GLN A 15 1.17 -33.05 -9.30
N VAL A 16 0.75 -32.18 -10.21
CA VAL A 16 0.50 -30.76 -9.93
C VAL A 16 -0.53 -30.67 -8.81
N ALA A 17 -0.18 -30.03 -7.69
CA ALA A 17 -1.10 -29.84 -6.58
C ALA A 17 -2.26 -28.95 -7.03
N ASN A 18 -3.48 -29.31 -6.63
CA ASN A 18 -4.71 -28.60 -6.98
C ASN A 18 -5.32 -27.96 -5.73
N TYR A 19 -5.73 -26.71 -5.87
CA TYR A 19 -6.43 -25.94 -4.84
C TYR A 19 -7.71 -25.32 -5.42
N ASP A 20 -8.66 -24.96 -4.58
CA ASP A 20 -9.78 -24.11 -4.99
C ASP A 20 -9.26 -22.70 -5.25
N ALA A 21 -8.46 -22.16 -4.32
CA ALA A 21 -7.89 -20.83 -4.42
C ALA A 21 -6.39 -20.80 -4.14
N VAL A 22 -5.67 -19.98 -4.91
CA VAL A 22 -4.30 -19.58 -4.61
C VAL A 22 -4.26 -18.07 -4.37
N VAL A 23 -3.62 -17.68 -3.27
CA VAL A 23 -3.49 -16.28 -2.85
C VAL A 23 -2.01 -15.88 -2.87
N ILE A 24 -1.72 -14.71 -3.43
CA ILE A 24 -0.36 -14.15 -3.38
C ILE A 24 -0.20 -13.22 -2.17
N GLY A 25 0.83 -13.45 -1.36
CA GLY A 25 1.26 -12.58 -0.25
C GLY A 25 0.58 -12.88 1.08
N ALA A 26 1.33 -12.84 2.17
CA ALA A 26 0.89 -13.08 3.55
C ALA A 26 0.88 -11.80 4.40
N GLY A 27 0.47 -10.68 3.80
CA GLY A 27 0.11 -9.45 4.51
C GLY A 27 -1.34 -9.46 5.00
N PHE A 28 -1.87 -8.28 5.36
CA PHE A 28 -3.27 -8.12 5.80
C PHE A 28 -4.27 -8.78 4.84
N SER A 29 -4.08 -8.60 3.53
CA SER A 29 -4.95 -9.18 2.51
C SER A 29 -4.96 -10.71 2.55
N GLY A 30 -3.79 -11.34 2.37
CA GLY A 30 -3.74 -12.79 2.23
C GLY A 30 -4.05 -13.56 3.51
N LEU A 31 -3.69 -13.03 4.68
CA LEU A 31 -4.09 -13.65 5.96
C LEU A 31 -5.61 -13.69 6.10
N TYR A 32 -6.30 -12.59 5.77
CA TYR A 32 -7.76 -12.55 5.88
C TYR A 32 -8.45 -13.37 4.78
N THR A 33 -7.93 -13.33 3.55
CA THR A 33 -8.45 -14.19 2.47
C THR A 33 -8.33 -15.67 2.82
N LEU A 34 -7.18 -16.10 3.33
CA LEU A 34 -6.96 -17.48 3.76
C LEU A 34 -7.93 -17.86 4.88
N HIS A 35 -8.08 -17.00 5.90
CA HIS A 35 -9.02 -17.24 6.98
C HIS A 35 -10.45 -17.44 6.46
N ARG A 36 -10.98 -16.49 5.67
CA ARG A 36 -12.36 -16.51 5.18
C ARG A 36 -12.64 -17.68 4.24
N LEU A 37 -11.77 -17.95 3.27
CA LEU A 37 -11.99 -19.05 2.33
C LEU A 37 -11.87 -20.41 3.00
N ARG A 38 -10.97 -20.56 3.98
CA ARG A 38 -10.85 -21.81 4.75
C ARG A 38 -12.08 -22.05 5.64
N GLU A 39 -12.63 -21.01 6.25
CA GLU A 39 -13.90 -21.12 6.99
C GLU A 39 -15.07 -21.52 6.08
N ALA A 40 -15.08 -21.05 4.84
CA ALA A 40 -16.06 -21.44 3.84
C ALA A 40 -15.80 -22.83 3.21
N GLY A 41 -14.77 -23.56 3.66
CA GLY A 41 -14.48 -24.93 3.25
C GLY A 41 -13.64 -25.08 1.97
N PHE A 42 -13.08 -23.99 1.44
CA PHE A 42 -12.25 -24.02 0.24
C PHE A 42 -10.81 -24.41 0.56
N SER A 43 -10.25 -25.33 -0.22
CA SER A 43 -8.82 -25.63 -0.21
C SER A 43 -8.03 -24.42 -0.73
N THR A 44 -7.31 -23.74 0.16
CA THR A 44 -6.65 -22.46 -0.13
C THR A 44 -5.18 -22.52 0.22
N ARG A 45 -4.31 -22.02 -0.66
CA ARG A 45 -2.86 -21.94 -0.44
C ARG A 45 -2.38 -20.51 -0.63
N VAL A 46 -1.64 -19.99 0.34
CA VAL A 46 -0.96 -18.68 0.23
C VAL A 46 0.51 -18.91 -0.11
N PHE A 47 1.07 -18.12 -1.02
CA PHE A 47 2.51 -18.08 -1.29
C PHE A 47 3.08 -16.71 -0.90
N GLU A 48 4.11 -16.71 -0.05
CA GLU A 48 4.79 -15.51 0.46
C GLU A 48 6.28 -15.57 0.13
N ALA A 49 6.82 -14.46 -0.38
CA ALA A 49 8.22 -14.37 -0.75
C ALA A 49 9.15 -14.23 0.48
N GLY A 50 8.67 -13.63 1.57
CA GLY A 50 9.37 -13.56 2.84
C GLY A 50 9.33 -14.86 3.62
N ASP A 51 10.11 -14.95 4.69
CA ASP A 51 10.12 -16.11 5.61
C ASP A 51 9.05 -16.05 6.72
N GLY A 52 8.23 -15.00 6.72
CA GLY A 52 7.19 -14.76 7.72
C GLY A 52 6.02 -13.94 7.20
N VAL A 53 4.99 -13.82 8.03
CA VAL A 53 3.80 -13.01 7.74
C VAL A 53 4.07 -11.54 7.99
N GLY A 54 3.25 -10.66 7.39
CA GLY A 54 3.24 -9.23 7.71
C GLY A 54 3.17 -8.31 6.50
N GLY A 55 3.55 -8.79 5.32
CA GLY A 55 3.57 -7.99 4.08
C GLY A 55 4.42 -6.73 4.26
N THR A 56 3.84 -5.54 4.04
CA THR A 56 4.51 -4.24 4.26
C THR A 56 5.26 -4.19 5.60
N TRP A 57 4.63 -4.68 6.66
CA TRP A 57 5.17 -4.65 8.03
C TRP A 57 6.20 -5.73 8.30
N TYR A 58 6.40 -6.69 7.39
CA TYR A 58 7.53 -7.60 7.43
C TYR A 58 8.77 -6.96 6.78
N TRP A 59 8.59 -6.27 5.64
CA TRP A 59 9.69 -5.74 4.83
C TRP A 59 10.21 -4.36 5.27
N ASN A 60 9.33 -3.48 5.75
CA ASN A 60 9.67 -2.08 6.06
C ASN A 60 10.15 -1.93 7.52
N ARG A 61 11.37 -2.37 7.82
CA ARG A 61 11.95 -2.36 9.17
C ARG A 61 12.92 -1.20 9.45
N TYR A 62 12.89 -0.18 8.60
CA TYR A 62 13.76 0.99 8.77
C TYR A 62 13.45 1.72 10.09
N PRO A 63 14.44 2.40 10.70
CA PRO A 63 14.23 3.11 11.96
C PRO A 63 13.13 4.17 11.81
N GLY A 64 12.17 4.19 12.73
CA GLY A 64 11.04 5.12 12.72
C GLY A 64 9.83 4.68 11.89
N ALA A 65 9.89 3.52 11.22
CA ALA A 65 8.76 2.99 10.44
C ALA A 65 7.48 2.88 11.30
N ARG A 66 6.42 3.59 10.89
CA ARG A 66 5.15 3.66 11.62
C ARG A 66 3.94 3.80 10.71
N CYS A 67 2.76 3.50 11.24
CA CYS A 67 1.50 3.75 10.54
C CYS A 67 1.02 5.19 10.73
N ASP A 68 0.41 5.76 9.69
CA ASP A 68 -0.24 7.09 9.74
C ASP A 68 -1.73 7.00 10.15
N SER A 69 -2.26 5.79 10.37
CA SER A 69 -3.59 5.55 10.90
C SER A 69 -3.49 5.23 12.40
N GLU A 70 -4.48 5.69 13.18
CA GLU A 70 -4.51 5.34 14.59
C GLU A 70 -4.64 3.83 14.78
N SER A 71 -3.90 3.25 15.73
CA SER A 71 -3.75 1.80 15.89
C SER A 71 -5.08 1.11 16.20
N ILE A 72 -5.96 1.75 16.97
CA ILE A 72 -7.31 1.23 17.26
C ILE A 72 -8.22 1.17 16.02
N TYR A 73 -7.83 1.78 14.90
CA TYR A 73 -8.51 1.72 13.62
C TYR A 73 -7.71 0.94 12.55
N TYR A 74 -6.38 0.87 12.67
CA TYR A 74 -5.50 0.14 11.76
C TYR A 74 -5.37 -1.35 12.15
N ASN A 75 -6.48 -2.06 12.16
CA ASN A 75 -6.56 -3.47 12.54
C ASN A 75 -7.74 -4.16 11.83
N TYR A 76 -7.88 -5.47 12.02
CA TYR A 76 -9.04 -6.22 11.55
C TYR A 76 -10.28 -5.96 12.41
N THR A 77 -11.43 -5.87 11.75
CA THR A 77 -12.76 -5.78 12.36
C THR A 77 -13.64 -6.99 12.05
N PHE A 78 -13.14 -8.01 11.36
CA PHE A 78 -13.89 -9.24 11.11
C PHE A 78 -14.18 -10.05 12.39
N SER A 79 -13.36 -9.91 13.44
CA SER A 79 -13.50 -10.62 14.71
C SER A 79 -13.46 -9.65 15.88
N GLU A 80 -14.60 -9.52 16.59
CA GLU A 80 -14.68 -8.72 17.82
C GLU A 80 -13.80 -9.31 18.93
N GLU A 81 -13.73 -10.64 19.02
CA GLU A 81 -12.86 -11.34 19.96
C GLU A 81 -11.39 -10.94 19.74
N LEU A 82 -10.92 -10.95 18.50
CA LEU A 82 -9.57 -10.48 18.14
C LEU A 82 -9.34 -9.03 18.55
N TYR A 83 -10.30 -8.15 18.30
CA TYR A 83 -10.21 -6.73 18.67
C TYR A 83 -10.12 -6.54 20.20
N ARG A 84 -10.85 -7.35 20.97
CA ARG A 84 -10.86 -7.30 22.44
C ARG A 84 -9.60 -7.87 23.07
N GLU A 85 -9.01 -8.90 22.47
CA GLU A 85 -7.79 -9.56 22.99
C GLU A 85 -6.52 -8.76 22.75
N TRP A 86 -6.41 -8.08 21.62
CA TRP A 86 -5.25 -7.24 21.34
C TRP A 86 -5.35 -5.88 22.05
N THR A 87 -4.23 -5.35 22.52
CA THR A 87 -4.15 -4.01 23.12
C THR A 87 -2.99 -3.27 22.51
N TRP A 88 -3.31 -2.18 21.80
CA TRP A 88 -2.32 -1.28 21.25
C TRP A 88 -1.75 -0.36 22.33
N THR A 89 -0.45 -0.10 22.26
CA THR A 89 0.30 0.68 23.25
C THR A 89 0.21 2.18 23.00
N SER A 90 0.10 2.61 21.74
CA SER A 90 0.13 4.03 21.37
C SER A 90 -0.79 4.37 20.21
N ARG A 91 -1.05 5.68 20.05
CA ARG A 91 -1.91 6.22 18.99
C ARG A 91 -1.48 5.77 17.60
N TYR A 92 -0.21 5.93 17.25
CA TYR A 92 0.35 5.56 15.95
C TYR A 92 1.39 4.45 16.13
N PRO A 93 1.03 3.19 15.84
CA PRO A 93 1.84 2.04 16.17
C PRO A 93 3.07 1.99 15.24
N GLU A 94 4.20 1.63 15.81
CA GLU A 94 5.42 1.38 15.06
C GLU A 94 5.36 0.00 14.39
N GLN A 95 6.18 -0.18 13.36
CA GLN A 95 6.21 -1.43 12.59
C GLN A 95 6.33 -2.70 13.45
N PRO A 96 7.17 -2.77 14.51
CA PRO A 96 7.30 -3.98 15.32
C PRO A 96 5.98 -4.40 16.00
N GLU A 97 5.17 -3.43 16.45
CA GLU A 97 3.89 -3.71 17.10
C GLU A 97 2.86 -4.24 16.10
N ILE A 98 2.78 -3.64 14.90
CA ILE A 98 1.88 -4.11 13.83
C ILE A 98 2.30 -5.50 13.34
N LEU A 99 3.59 -5.75 13.19
CA LEU A 99 4.09 -7.08 12.85
C LEU A 99 3.74 -8.10 13.93
N SER A 100 3.83 -7.72 15.20
CA SER A 100 3.43 -8.56 16.33
C SER A 100 1.93 -8.87 16.30
N TYR A 101 1.09 -7.88 16.00
CA TYR A 101 -0.35 -8.06 15.79
C TYR A 101 -0.65 -9.08 14.68
N LEU A 102 -0.02 -8.94 13.51
CA LEU A 102 -0.24 -9.86 12.39
C LEU A 102 0.27 -11.28 12.69
N ASN A 103 1.37 -11.40 13.45
CA ASN A 103 1.84 -12.69 13.93
C ASN A 103 0.87 -13.33 14.93
N PHE A 104 0.28 -12.52 15.82
CA PHE A 104 -0.77 -12.95 16.75
C PHE A 104 -2.00 -13.47 15.99
N VAL A 105 -2.50 -12.73 14.99
CA VAL A 105 -3.60 -13.17 14.12
C VAL A 105 -3.28 -14.50 13.45
N ALA A 106 -2.10 -14.62 12.83
CA ALA A 106 -1.69 -15.84 12.14
C ALA A 106 -1.58 -17.05 13.07
N THR A 107 -1.29 -16.84 14.36
CA THR A 107 -1.25 -17.90 15.38
C THR A 107 -2.66 -18.24 15.86
N LYS A 108 -3.47 -17.23 16.24
CA LYS A 108 -4.83 -17.41 16.76
C LYS A 108 -5.70 -18.23 15.82
N PHE A 109 -5.60 -17.95 14.52
CA PHE A 109 -6.37 -18.64 13.49
C PHE A 109 -5.58 -19.76 12.80
N ASP A 110 -4.42 -20.19 13.32
CA ASP A 110 -3.62 -21.30 12.76
C ASP A 110 -3.43 -21.19 11.22
N LEU A 111 -3.03 -20.01 10.75
CA LEU A 111 -2.98 -19.70 9.32
C LEU A 111 -1.70 -20.24 8.67
N ARG A 112 -0.60 -20.32 9.42
CA ARG A 112 0.74 -20.63 8.87
C ARG A 112 0.83 -21.99 8.17
N ARG A 113 0.02 -22.97 8.57
CA ARG A 113 0.03 -24.32 7.95
C ARG A 113 -0.33 -24.31 6.45
N ASP A 114 -1.08 -23.30 6.02
CA ASP A 114 -1.58 -23.15 4.65
C ASP A 114 -0.85 -22.01 3.90
N ILE A 115 0.26 -21.51 4.47
CA ILE A 115 1.16 -20.52 3.86
C ILE A 115 2.48 -21.19 3.52
N GLN A 116 2.93 -21.06 2.27
CA GLN A 116 4.26 -21.46 1.85
C GLN A 116 5.15 -20.21 1.76
N PHE A 117 6.07 -20.09 2.71
CA PHE A 117 7.05 -19.01 2.80
C PHE A 117 8.23 -19.21 1.85
N GLN A 118 9.06 -18.17 1.71
CA GLN A 118 10.26 -18.14 0.85
C GLN A 118 9.96 -18.58 -0.60
N THR A 119 8.72 -18.40 -1.03
CA THR A 119 8.21 -18.89 -2.30
C THR A 119 7.56 -17.74 -3.05
N ARG A 120 8.17 -17.37 -4.17
CA ARG A 120 7.69 -16.31 -5.04
C ARG A 120 6.94 -16.91 -6.23
N ILE A 121 5.71 -16.47 -6.44
CA ILE A 121 5.00 -16.70 -7.70
C ILE A 121 5.66 -15.84 -8.79
N LEU A 122 6.14 -16.49 -9.85
CA LEU A 122 6.78 -15.84 -10.99
C LEU A 122 5.81 -15.60 -12.15
N ALA A 123 4.87 -16.53 -12.35
CA ALA A 123 3.90 -16.46 -13.43
C ALA A 123 2.57 -17.13 -13.03
N ALA A 124 1.48 -16.68 -13.64
CA ALA A 124 0.16 -17.27 -13.49
C ALA A 124 -0.57 -17.20 -14.84
N HIS A 125 -0.88 -18.36 -15.42
CA HIS A 125 -1.45 -18.47 -16.76
C HIS A 125 -2.82 -19.12 -16.70
N TYR A 126 -3.84 -18.47 -17.23
CA TYR A 126 -5.19 -19.01 -17.30
C TYR A 126 -5.27 -20.09 -18.39
N ASN A 127 -5.84 -21.23 -18.04
CA ASN A 127 -6.12 -22.35 -18.94
C ASN A 127 -7.63 -22.42 -19.22
N GLU A 128 -8.00 -22.13 -20.45
CA GLU A 128 -9.39 -22.11 -20.91
C GLU A 128 -10.02 -23.50 -21.07
N GLU A 129 -9.22 -24.55 -21.26
CA GLU A 129 -9.74 -25.92 -21.42
C GLU A 129 -10.33 -26.48 -20.13
N ASN A 130 -9.81 -26.04 -18.98
CA ASN A 130 -10.24 -26.52 -17.67
C ASN A 130 -10.71 -25.41 -16.71
N ASN A 131 -10.73 -24.16 -17.15
CA ASN A 131 -11.14 -22.98 -16.38
C ASN A 131 -10.33 -22.77 -15.09
N ARG A 132 -9.01 -22.98 -15.16
CA ARG A 132 -8.11 -22.88 -14.00
C ARG A 132 -6.86 -22.07 -14.31
N TRP A 133 -6.25 -21.54 -13.27
CA TRP A 133 -4.94 -20.91 -13.31
C TRP A 133 -3.86 -21.96 -13.07
N MET A 134 -2.81 -21.92 -13.89
CA MET A 134 -1.54 -22.59 -13.65
C MET A 134 -0.56 -21.57 -13.07
N ILE A 135 -0.05 -21.83 -11.87
CA ILE A 135 0.80 -20.90 -11.12
C ILE A 135 2.21 -21.48 -11.01
N HIS A 136 3.20 -20.71 -11.45
CA HIS A 136 4.61 -21.10 -11.51
C HIS A 136 5.42 -20.44 -10.38
N LEU A 137 6.19 -21.26 -9.68
CA LEU A 137 6.94 -20.85 -8.48
C LEU A 137 8.43 -20.69 -8.78
N ASN A 138 9.15 -19.99 -7.91
CA ASN A 138 10.59 -19.72 -8.05
C ASN A 138 11.49 -20.94 -7.86
N ASP A 139 10.99 -22.04 -7.31
CA ASP A 139 11.69 -23.32 -7.21
C ASP A 139 11.52 -24.20 -8.48
N GLY A 140 10.83 -23.69 -9.49
CA GLY A 140 10.55 -24.40 -10.75
C GLY A 140 9.33 -25.33 -10.69
N THR A 141 8.67 -25.47 -9.55
CA THR A 141 7.42 -26.25 -9.43
C THR A 141 6.20 -25.42 -9.87
N SER A 142 5.05 -26.07 -9.96
CA SER A 142 3.79 -25.41 -10.32
C SER A 142 2.60 -26.02 -9.60
N VAL A 143 1.57 -25.20 -9.38
CA VAL A 143 0.30 -25.59 -8.77
C VAL A 143 -0.86 -25.08 -9.61
N SER A 144 -2.05 -25.67 -9.46
CA SER A 144 -3.25 -25.22 -10.17
C SER A 144 -4.36 -24.78 -9.21
N ALA A 145 -5.06 -23.70 -9.54
CA ALA A 145 -6.18 -23.19 -8.77
C ALA A 145 -7.37 -22.78 -9.65
N LYS A 146 -8.60 -22.89 -9.14
CA LYS A 146 -9.77 -22.33 -9.82
C LYS A 146 -9.76 -20.81 -9.72
N TYR A 147 -9.49 -20.29 -8.52
CA TYR A 147 -9.44 -18.86 -8.22
C TYR A 147 -8.01 -18.40 -7.95
N PHE A 148 -7.64 -17.26 -8.54
CA PHE A 148 -6.33 -16.64 -8.34
C PHE A 148 -6.50 -15.24 -7.73
N ILE A 149 -6.09 -15.08 -6.48
CA ILE A 149 -6.37 -13.87 -5.69
C ILE A 149 -5.07 -13.14 -5.39
N THR A 150 -4.98 -11.89 -5.81
CA THR A 150 -3.77 -11.09 -5.64
C THR A 150 -3.85 -10.22 -4.40
N GLY A 151 -3.04 -10.56 -3.39
CA GLY A 151 -2.77 -9.76 -2.18
C GLY A 151 -1.36 -9.16 -2.21
N VAL A 152 -0.88 -8.76 -3.39
CA VAL A 152 0.51 -8.33 -3.63
C VAL A 152 0.88 -7.00 -2.96
N GLY A 153 -0.11 -6.24 -2.47
CA GLY A 153 0.05 -4.92 -1.85
C GLY A 153 0.41 -3.83 -2.85
N CYS A 154 -0.15 -2.63 -2.69
CA CYS A 154 0.04 -1.53 -3.65
C CYS A 154 1.43 -0.88 -3.60
N LEU A 155 2.23 -1.18 -2.58
CA LEU A 155 3.54 -0.58 -2.28
C LEU A 155 4.57 -1.66 -1.90
N SER A 156 4.74 -2.68 -2.74
CA SER A 156 5.68 -3.80 -2.50
C SER A 156 6.79 -3.92 -3.55
N ALA A 157 6.71 -3.14 -4.63
CA ALA A 157 7.75 -3.07 -5.66
C ALA A 157 8.70 -1.90 -5.37
N ALA A 158 9.69 -2.10 -4.49
CA ALA A 158 10.68 -1.07 -4.13
C ALA A 158 11.33 -0.45 -5.38
N ASN A 159 11.47 0.88 -5.37
CA ASN A 159 12.07 1.65 -6.45
C ASN A 159 13.48 2.08 -6.04
N VAL A 160 14.47 1.23 -6.29
CA VAL A 160 15.88 1.59 -6.16
C VAL A 160 16.28 2.36 -7.42
N PRO A 161 16.63 3.66 -7.34
CA PRO A 161 17.01 4.41 -8.52
C PRO A 161 18.31 3.85 -9.11
N ASN A 162 18.37 3.76 -10.43
CA ASN A 162 19.56 3.32 -11.14
C ASN A 162 20.56 4.49 -11.27
N PHE A 163 21.17 4.89 -10.16
CA PHE A 163 22.25 5.88 -10.20
C PHE A 163 23.54 5.26 -10.75
N ASN A 164 24.23 6.02 -11.61
CA ASN A 164 25.55 5.66 -12.07
C ASN A 164 26.49 5.45 -10.86
N GLY A 165 27.28 4.37 -10.89
CA GLY A 165 28.29 4.11 -9.86
C GLY A 165 27.78 3.50 -8.55
N ILE A 166 26.48 3.22 -8.39
CA ILE A 166 25.94 2.63 -7.14
C ILE A 166 26.66 1.35 -6.68
N ASN A 167 27.06 0.48 -7.62
CA ASN A 167 27.78 -0.77 -7.33
C ASN A 167 29.26 -0.56 -6.95
N ASN A 168 29.78 0.67 -7.09
CA ASN A 168 31.17 1.02 -6.79
C ASN A 168 31.32 1.70 -5.42
N PHE A 169 30.21 2.07 -4.77
CA PHE A 169 30.25 2.67 -3.44
C PHE A 169 30.94 1.73 -2.45
N LYS A 170 31.92 2.23 -1.68
CA LYS A 170 32.67 1.41 -0.72
C LYS A 170 31.97 1.20 0.62
N GLY A 171 31.00 2.05 0.94
CA GLY A 171 30.17 1.91 2.13
C GLY A 171 28.95 1.03 1.87
N GLU A 172 28.11 0.92 2.89
CA GLU A 172 26.87 0.13 2.81
C GLU A 172 25.71 0.98 2.30
N TRP A 173 24.83 0.40 1.50
CA TRP A 173 23.59 1.06 1.11
C TRP A 173 22.36 0.22 1.42
N TYR A 174 21.27 0.90 1.76
CA TYR A 174 20.03 0.29 2.20
C TYR A 174 18.86 0.89 1.43
N HIS A 175 17.91 0.07 1.01
CA HIS A 175 16.60 0.56 0.61
C HIS A 175 15.60 0.29 1.73
N THR A 176 14.82 1.30 2.12
CA THR A 176 13.92 1.21 3.28
C THR A 176 12.83 0.14 3.14
N GLY A 177 12.42 -0.18 1.91
CA GLY A 177 11.52 -1.29 1.59
C GLY A 177 12.14 -2.70 1.63
N HIS A 178 13.45 -2.84 1.89
CA HIS A 178 14.16 -4.11 2.07
C HIS A 178 15.19 -3.96 3.19
N TRP A 179 14.75 -3.42 4.32
CA TRP A 179 15.66 -3.13 5.43
C TRP A 179 16.15 -4.44 6.08
N PRO A 180 17.43 -4.51 6.52
CA PRO A 180 17.93 -5.67 7.25
C PRO A 180 17.07 -6.03 8.47
N HIS A 181 17.02 -7.32 8.79
CA HIS A 181 16.34 -7.79 10.02
C HIS A 181 17.13 -7.48 11.28
N GLU A 182 18.46 -7.42 11.15
CA GLU A 182 19.36 -6.97 12.21
C GLU A 182 19.39 -5.44 12.28
N LYS A 183 19.60 -4.90 13.49
CA LYS A 183 19.71 -3.46 13.67
C LYS A 183 20.96 -2.96 12.93
N VAL A 184 20.76 -1.95 12.08
CA VAL A 184 21.86 -1.17 11.49
C VAL A 184 22.27 -0.10 12.51
N ASP A 185 23.55 -0.05 12.86
CA ASP A 185 24.14 0.94 13.76
C ASP A 185 24.77 2.07 12.94
N PHE A 186 24.28 3.30 13.12
CA PHE A 186 24.77 4.50 12.43
C PHE A 186 25.73 5.34 13.29
N LYS A 187 26.06 4.89 14.50
CA LYS A 187 26.88 5.66 15.43
C LYS A 187 28.27 5.92 14.84
N GLY A 188 28.66 7.20 14.81
CA GLY A 188 29.97 7.59 14.24
C GLY A 188 30.02 7.55 12.72
N MET A 189 28.89 7.37 12.02
CA MET A 189 28.84 7.35 10.56
C MET A 189 28.34 8.68 9.98
N ARG A 190 28.86 9.01 8.80
CA ARG A 190 28.28 10.01 7.88
C ARG A 190 27.26 9.31 6.99
N VAL A 191 25.99 9.64 7.17
CA VAL A 191 24.88 8.96 6.49
C VAL A 191 24.25 9.90 5.47
N GLY A 192 24.03 9.43 4.24
CA GLY A 192 23.24 10.13 3.25
C GLY A 192 21.87 9.49 3.10
N ILE A 193 20.79 10.27 3.05
CA ILE A 193 19.45 9.76 2.77
C ILE A 193 18.85 10.44 1.54
N ILE A 194 18.44 9.65 0.55
CA ILE A 194 17.83 10.13 -0.69
C ILE A 194 16.32 9.91 -0.62
N GLY A 195 15.57 11.01 -0.68
CA GLY A 195 14.11 10.99 -0.68
C GLY A 195 13.50 11.40 0.65
N THR A 196 12.54 12.32 0.57
CA THR A 196 11.83 12.91 1.72
C THR A 196 10.32 12.63 1.66
N GLY A 197 9.92 11.50 1.07
CA GLY A 197 8.53 11.00 1.20
C GLY A 197 8.26 10.50 2.62
N SER A 198 7.09 9.88 2.87
CA SER A 198 6.69 9.36 4.20
C SER A 198 7.82 8.56 4.89
N THR A 199 8.44 7.63 4.16
CA THR A 199 9.56 6.85 4.68
C THR A 199 10.78 7.70 5.07
N GLY A 200 11.15 8.69 4.27
CA GLY A 200 12.26 9.59 4.60
C GLY A 200 11.93 10.45 5.82
N VAL A 201 10.72 11.02 5.85
CA VAL A 201 10.22 11.83 6.97
C VAL A 201 10.23 11.06 8.30
N GLN A 202 9.90 9.78 8.27
CA GLN A 202 9.95 8.90 9.45
C GLN A 202 11.39 8.54 9.86
N ALA A 203 12.27 8.25 8.89
CA ALA A 203 13.63 7.79 9.16
C ALA A 203 14.61 8.91 9.55
N ILE A 204 14.49 10.09 8.94
CA ILE A 204 15.42 11.22 9.12
C ILE A 204 15.62 11.59 10.60
N PRO A 205 14.56 11.80 11.41
CA PRO A 205 14.73 12.17 12.82
C PRO A 205 15.45 11.10 13.64
N VAL A 206 15.22 9.82 13.34
CA VAL A 206 15.82 8.71 14.09
C VAL A 206 17.28 8.50 13.69
N ILE A 207 17.59 8.56 12.39
CA ILE A 207 18.98 8.46 11.89
C ILE A 207 19.80 9.66 12.38
N ALA A 208 19.24 10.88 12.37
CA ALA A 208 19.95 12.09 12.81
C ALA A 208 20.37 12.06 14.29
N GLN A 209 19.65 11.32 15.13
CA GLN A 209 19.98 11.13 16.55
C GLN A 209 21.19 10.22 16.76
N GLU A 210 21.46 9.31 15.82
CA GLU A 210 22.50 8.28 15.94
C GLU A 210 23.76 8.61 15.12
N ALA A 211 23.59 9.14 13.91
CA ALA A 211 24.67 9.45 12.98
C ALA A 211 25.60 10.57 13.48
N GLU A 212 26.89 10.47 13.15
CA GLU A 212 27.83 11.59 13.34
C GLU A 212 27.39 12.79 12.50
N HIS A 213 26.99 12.56 11.26
CA HIS A 213 26.42 13.57 10.38
C HIS A 213 25.39 12.95 9.43
N LEU A 214 24.26 13.62 9.22
CA LEU A 214 23.22 13.23 8.27
C LEU A 214 23.11 14.26 7.14
N THR A 215 23.27 13.82 5.90
CA THR A 215 22.99 14.62 4.71
C THR A 215 21.70 14.14 4.04
N VAL A 216 20.69 15.02 3.98
CA VAL A 216 19.38 14.74 3.39
C VAL A 216 19.34 15.28 1.96
N PHE A 217 19.16 14.39 0.98
CA PHE A 217 19.04 14.73 -0.43
C PHE A 217 17.56 14.81 -0.82
N GLN A 218 17.05 16.04 -0.85
CA GLN A 218 15.64 16.33 -1.11
C GLN A 218 15.42 16.82 -2.54
N ARG A 219 14.49 16.19 -3.26
CA ARG A 219 14.04 16.68 -4.58
C ARG A 219 12.77 17.53 -4.50
N THR A 220 11.81 17.12 -3.68
CA THR A 220 10.53 17.82 -3.55
C THR A 220 10.12 17.78 -2.08
N PRO A 221 10.10 18.93 -1.37
CA PRO A 221 9.60 18.98 -0.01
C PRO A 221 8.15 18.48 0.09
N GLN A 222 7.78 17.93 1.24
CA GLN A 222 6.44 17.38 1.49
C GLN A 222 5.72 18.19 2.56
N TYR A 223 4.39 18.29 2.45
CA TYR A 223 3.58 18.73 3.58
C TYR A 223 3.53 17.64 4.65
N CYS A 224 4.12 17.95 5.81
CA CYS A 224 4.06 17.14 7.02
C CYS A 224 3.32 17.89 8.13
N ALA A 225 2.61 17.13 8.96
CA ALA A 225 1.95 17.60 10.18
C ALA A 225 2.41 16.75 11.37
N PRO A 226 2.41 17.29 12.60
CA PRO A 226 2.86 16.53 13.75
C PRO A 226 1.92 15.34 14.01
N ALA A 227 2.49 14.15 14.22
CA ALA A 227 1.70 12.98 14.60
C ALA A 227 1.08 13.15 15.99
N ARG A 228 1.75 13.86 16.91
CA ARG A 228 1.33 13.97 18.33
C ARG A 228 1.07 12.57 18.93
N ASN A 229 1.98 11.64 18.62
CA ASN A 229 1.89 10.27 19.11
C ASN A 229 2.03 10.25 20.64
N HIS A 230 1.25 9.39 21.28
CA HIS A 230 1.25 9.23 22.74
C HIS A 230 0.83 7.80 23.09
N PRO A 231 1.26 7.27 24.27
CA PRO A 231 0.68 6.07 24.83
C PRO A 231 -0.81 6.27 25.06
N TYR A 232 -1.62 5.24 24.81
CA TYR A 232 -3.04 5.36 25.09
C TYR A 232 -3.34 5.32 26.59
N ASP A 233 -4.35 6.09 26.99
CA ASP A 233 -5.03 5.89 28.27
C ASP A 233 -5.72 4.51 28.25
N PRO A 234 -5.48 3.63 29.25
CA PRO A 234 -6.19 2.36 29.36
C PRO A 234 -7.72 2.49 29.34
N GLU A 235 -8.26 3.58 29.88
CA GLU A 235 -9.70 3.85 29.86
C GLU A 235 -10.21 4.15 28.45
N TYR A 236 -9.44 4.90 27.65
CA TYR A 236 -9.74 5.13 26.24
C TYR A 236 -9.77 3.82 25.44
N ILE A 237 -8.81 2.91 25.68
CA ILE A 237 -8.81 1.58 25.06
C ILE A 237 -10.04 0.77 25.47
N ARG A 238 -10.41 0.79 26.77
CA ARG A 238 -11.60 0.08 27.27
C ARG A 238 -12.86 0.58 26.57
N GLN A 239 -13.02 1.90 26.46
CA GLN A 239 -14.14 2.52 25.76
C GLN A 239 -14.17 2.17 24.26
N ALA A 240 -13.01 2.16 23.59
CA ALA A 240 -12.92 1.75 22.19
C ALA A 240 -13.37 0.29 22.00
N LYS A 241 -12.94 -0.62 22.89
CA LYS A 241 -13.37 -2.03 22.88
C LYS A 241 -14.86 -2.20 23.16
N GLU A 242 -15.45 -1.40 24.04
CA GLU A 242 -16.90 -1.40 24.31
C GLU A 242 -17.70 -0.88 23.13
N ASN A 243 -17.17 0.12 22.42
CA ASN A 243 -17.80 0.75 21.26
C ASN A 243 -17.44 0.10 19.92
N PHE A 244 -16.90 -1.12 19.92
CA PHE A 244 -16.39 -1.81 18.72
C PHE A 244 -17.35 -1.77 17.53
N SER A 245 -18.62 -2.12 17.74
CA SER A 245 -19.63 -2.17 16.67
C SER A 245 -19.86 -0.82 16.01
N GLU A 246 -19.88 0.26 16.80
CA GLU A 246 -20.08 1.61 16.30
C GLU A 246 -18.83 2.12 15.57
N ILE A 247 -17.63 1.89 16.12
CA ILE A 247 -16.36 2.22 15.45
C ILE A 247 -16.28 1.50 14.10
N LYS A 248 -16.60 0.21 14.07
CA LYS A 248 -16.63 -0.60 12.85
C LYS A 248 -17.61 -0.02 11.82
N ARG A 249 -18.82 0.37 12.23
CA ARG A 249 -19.82 1.01 11.36
C ARG A 249 -19.28 2.31 10.78
N GLN A 250 -18.81 3.22 11.63
CA GLN A 250 -18.29 4.53 11.23
C GLN A 250 -17.11 4.39 10.25
N MET A 251 -16.15 3.50 10.52
CA MET A 251 -15.05 3.24 9.59
C MET A 251 -15.55 2.76 8.22
N ARG A 252 -16.50 1.82 8.19
CA ARG A 252 -17.02 1.23 6.95
C ARG A 252 -17.85 2.21 6.11
N GLU A 253 -18.48 3.20 6.74
CA GLU A 253 -19.33 4.21 6.10
C GLU A 253 -18.59 5.51 5.76
N SER A 254 -17.43 5.75 6.39
CA SER A 254 -16.63 6.96 6.17
C SER A 254 -16.01 7.07 4.78
N GLN A 255 -15.53 8.27 4.43
CA GLN A 255 -14.77 8.50 3.21
C GLN A 255 -13.40 7.82 3.24
N GLY A 256 -12.66 7.93 4.35
CA GLY A 256 -11.27 7.49 4.47
C GLY A 256 -11.05 6.16 5.19
N GLY A 257 -12.09 5.44 5.58
CA GLY A 257 -11.95 4.21 6.40
C GLY A 257 -11.59 4.48 7.87
N GLN A 258 -11.86 5.68 8.37
CA GLN A 258 -11.62 6.10 9.76
C GLN A 258 -12.88 6.78 10.30
N PRO A 259 -13.15 6.72 11.62
CA PRO A 259 -14.33 7.31 12.23
C PRO A 259 -14.17 8.85 12.36
N VAL A 260 -13.99 9.53 11.24
CA VAL A 260 -13.88 10.98 11.15
C VAL A 260 -15.19 11.51 10.59
N GLU A 261 -15.81 12.44 11.32
CA GLU A 261 -17.00 13.14 10.85
C GLU A 261 -16.64 14.02 9.63
N PRO A 262 -17.39 13.93 8.53
CA PRO A 262 -17.14 14.77 7.36
C PRO A 262 -17.30 16.26 7.72
N PRO A 263 -16.36 17.12 7.29
CA PRO A 263 -16.52 18.56 7.47
C PRO A 263 -17.75 19.08 6.72
N THR A 264 -18.47 20.02 7.33
CA THR A 264 -19.70 20.60 6.77
C THR A 264 -19.53 22.01 6.23
N LYS A 265 -18.35 22.61 6.43
CA LYS A 265 -18.02 23.99 6.06
C LYS A 265 -16.93 24.05 4.99
N SER A 266 -17.01 25.08 4.15
CA SER A 266 -15.92 25.46 3.24
C SER A 266 -14.84 26.26 3.98
N ALA A 267 -13.58 26.14 3.58
CA ALA A 267 -12.51 26.99 4.11
C ALA A 267 -12.70 28.48 3.73
N LEU A 268 -13.50 28.76 2.70
CA LEU A 268 -13.75 30.09 2.15
C LEU A 268 -15.01 30.77 2.72
N GLU A 269 -15.89 30.02 3.40
CA GLU A 269 -17.11 30.59 4.00
C GLU A 269 -16.88 31.14 5.42
N VAL A 270 -15.74 30.79 6.03
CA VAL A 270 -15.35 31.24 7.38
C VAL A 270 -14.40 32.43 7.32
N THR A 271 -14.30 33.19 8.42
CA THR A 271 -13.34 34.29 8.50
C THR A 271 -11.91 33.75 8.57
N PRO A 272 -10.89 34.56 8.17
CA PRO A 272 -9.50 34.16 8.30
C PRO A 272 -9.09 33.77 9.73
N GLU A 273 -9.63 34.45 10.75
CA GLU A 273 -9.33 34.18 12.16
C GLU A 273 -9.91 32.84 12.61
N GLU A 274 -11.15 32.53 12.21
CA GLU A 274 -11.78 31.25 12.50
C GLU A 274 -11.04 30.11 11.79
N ARG A 275 -10.61 30.34 10.55
CA ARG A 275 -9.83 29.36 9.79
C ARG A 275 -8.48 29.07 10.42
N GLU A 276 -7.75 30.11 10.83
CA GLU A 276 -6.48 29.96 11.56
C GLU A 276 -6.68 29.17 12.86
N ARG A 277 -7.74 29.48 13.63
CA ARG A 277 -8.07 28.75 14.86
C ARG A 277 -8.33 27.27 14.61
N VAL A 278 -9.13 26.93 13.60
CA VAL A 278 -9.44 25.53 13.25
C VAL A 278 -8.18 24.78 12.79
N TYR A 279 -7.32 25.41 11.99
CA TYR A 279 -6.06 24.80 11.58
C TYR A 279 -5.07 24.64 12.74
N GLU A 280 -5.01 25.60 13.67
CA GLU A 280 -4.20 25.50 14.88
C GLU A 280 -4.66 24.35 15.77
N GLU A 281 -5.96 24.23 16.02
CA GLU A 281 -6.54 23.12 16.79
C GLU A 281 -6.25 21.77 16.13
N ALA A 282 -6.34 21.69 14.81
CA ALA A 282 -6.01 20.49 14.06
C ALA A 282 -4.51 20.15 14.10
N TRP A 283 -3.63 21.17 14.05
CA TRP A 283 -2.18 21.01 14.19
C TRP A 283 -1.78 20.55 15.59
N GLU A 284 -2.39 21.10 16.63
CA GLU A 284 -2.12 20.72 18.02
C GLU A 284 -2.68 19.34 18.38
N LYS A 285 -3.85 18.97 17.84
CA LYS A 285 -4.38 17.60 17.91
C LYS A 285 -3.47 16.61 17.15
N GLY A 286 -2.83 17.06 16.09
CA GLY A 286 -1.97 16.26 15.22
C GLY A 286 -2.72 15.23 14.38
N GLY A 287 -1.95 14.43 13.66
CA GLY A 287 -2.49 13.47 12.70
C GLY A 287 -2.92 14.14 11.40
N LEU A 288 -3.98 13.62 10.77
CA LEU A 288 -4.53 14.15 9.52
C LEU A 288 -5.61 15.22 9.72
N GLY A 289 -5.67 15.88 10.89
CA GLY A 289 -6.76 16.79 11.24
C GLY A 289 -6.99 17.93 10.24
N ILE A 290 -5.90 18.54 9.73
CA ILE A 290 -6.00 19.64 8.74
C ILE A 290 -6.62 19.14 7.43
N PHE A 291 -6.32 17.89 7.04
CA PHE A 291 -6.85 17.29 5.82
C PHE A 291 -8.38 17.17 5.83
N THR A 292 -8.98 17.06 7.01
CA THR A 292 -10.43 16.91 7.19
C THR A 292 -11.08 18.15 7.82
N ALA A 293 -10.39 19.29 7.86
CA ALA A 293 -10.89 20.50 8.50
C ALA A 293 -12.05 21.17 7.74
N TYR A 294 -12.00 21.13 6.41
CA TYR A 294 -13.02 21.69 5.52
C TYR A 294 -13.25 20.76 4.32
N TYR A 295 -14.46 20.74 3.76
CA TYR A 295 -14.81 19.77 2.71
C TYR A 295 -14.17 20.09 1.34
N ASP A 296 -13.78 21.34 1.12
CA ASP A 296 -13.38 21.85 -0.19
C ASP A 296 -11.87 21.88 -0.42
N LEU A 297 -11.06 21.48 0.57
CA LEU A 297 -9.59 21.54 0.49
C LEU A 297 -8.99 20.74 -0.67
N LEU A 298 -9.68 19.71 -1.18
CA LEU A 298 -9.21 18.88 -2.28
C LEU A 298 -9.96 19.10 -3.60
N ILE A 299 -10.85 20.07 -3.66
CA ILE A 299 -11.66 20.36 -4.87
C ILE A 299 -11.63 21.85 -5.26
N ASN A 300 -11.06 22.72 -4.41
CA ASN A 300 -10.97 24.14 -4.68
C ASN A 300 -9.55 24.67 -4.42
N ASP A 301 -8.94 25.26 -5.45
CA ASP A 301 -7.56 25.76 -5.41
C ASP A 301 -7.34 26.83 -4.33
N ALA A 302 -8.29 27.77 -4.17
CA ALA A 302 -8.19 28.85 -3.19
C ALA A 302 -8.38 28.33 -1.75
N ALA A 303 -9.30 27.39 -1.53
CA ALA A 303 -9.46 26.72 -0.25
C ALA A 303 -8.19 25.94 0.13
N ASN A 304 -7.63 25.18 -0.82
CA ASN A 304 -6.40 24.42 -0.62
C ASN A 304 -5.23 25.32 -0.18
N GLU A 305 -5.06 26.46 -0.86
CA GLU A 305 -3.95 27.38 -0.58
C GLU A 305 -3.99 27.91 0.86
N THR A 306 -5.18 28.05 1.46
CA THR A 306 -5.28 28.48 2.86
C THR A 306 -4.66 27.47 3.84
N ALA A 307 -4.89 26.16 3.62
CA ALA A 307 -4.25 25.11 4.42
C ALA A 307 -2.76 24.95 4.08
N ALA A 308 -2.40 25.07 2.80
CA ALA A 308 -1.02 25.02 2.34
C ALA A 308 -0.16 26.12 2.99
N GLU A 309 -0.62 27.36 2.95
CA GLU A 309 0.10 28.49 3.53
C GLU A 309 0.16 28.43 5.05
N PHE A 310 -0.90 27.96 5.73
CA PHE A 310 -0.84 27.68 7.16
C PHE A 310 0.31 26.73 7.49
N ILE A 311 0.45 25.61 6.79
CA ILE A 311 1.54 24.64 7.00
C ILE A 311 2.91 25.27 6.66
N ARG A 312 3.03 26.02 5.56
CA ARG A 312 4.29 26.73 5.23
C ARG A 312 4.67 27.72 6.33
N SER A 313 3.70 28.41 6.93
CA SER A 313 3.92 29.30 8.07
C SER A 313 4.47 28.55 9.28
N LYS A 314 3.99 27.32 9.56
CA LYS A 314 4.52 26.46 10.62
C LYS A 314 5.96 26.06 10.34
N ILE A 315 6.29 25.66 9.11
CA ILE A 315 7.67 25.32 8.72
C ILE A 315 8.63 26.49 8.99
N ARG A 316 8.27 27.70 8.54
CA ARG A 316 9.07 28.92 8.77
C ARG A 316 9.22 29.27 10.27
N LYS A 317 8.27 28.89 11.12
CA LYS A 317 8.33 29.09 12.57
C LYS A 317 9.20 28.04 13.26
N ILE A 318 9.21 26.80 12.78
CA ILE A 318 9.91 25.66 13.41
C ILE A 318 11.39 25.64 13.03
N VAL A 319 11.72 25.91 11.77
CA VAL A 319 13.09 25.84 11.24
C VAL A 319 13.77 27.19 11.42
N GLY A 320 14.81 27.23 12.25
CA GLY A 320 15.46 28.48 12.65
C GLY A 320 16.32 29.13 11.57
N ASP A 321 16.91 28.33 10.67
CA ASP A 321 17.64 28.85 9.51
C ASP A 321 16.65 29.18 8.36
N PRO A 322 16.53 30.45 7.94
CA PRO A 322 15.59 30.85 6.91
C PRO A 322 15.89 30.25 5.52
N GLU A 323 17.15 29.95 5.19
CA GLU A 323 17.50 29.32 3.92
C GLU A 323 17.11 27.85 3.89
N VAL A 324 17.27 27.15 5.01
CA VAL A 324 16.82 25.76 5.17
C VAL A 324 15.30 25.69 5.19
N ALA A 325 14.64 26.62 5.90
CA ALA A 325 13.18 26.71 5.93
C ALA A 325 12.60 26.88 4.52
N GLU A 326 13.17 27.76 3.70
CA GLU A 326 12.71 28.00 2.32
C GLU A 326 12.85 26.74 1.45
N LYS A 327 13.95 25.98 1.59
CA LYS A 327 14.15 24.70 0.89
C LYS A 327 13.11 23.64 1.29
N LEU A 328 12.50 23.76 2.47
CA LEU A 328 11.51 22.82 2.99
C LEU A 328 10.07 23.17 2.61
N LEU A 329 9.81 24.29 1.93
CA LEU A 329 8.45 24.71 1.58
C LEU A 329 7.90 23.95 0.36
N PRO A 330 6.81 23.18 0.51
CA PRO A 330 6.17 22.51 -0.62
C PRO A 330 5.41 23.50 -1.50
N SER A 331 5.45 23.30 -2.82
CA SER A 331 4.88 24.23 -3.82
C SER A 331 3.70 23.65 -4.61
N TYR A 332 3.19 22.48 -4.22
CA TYR A 332 2.03 21.82 -4.85
C TYR A 332 0.80 21.93 -3.95
N PHE A 333 -0.36 21.48 -4.41
CA PHE A 333 -1.59 21.49 -3.61
C PHE A 333 -1.47 20.59 -2.37
N TYR A 334 -1.87 21.07 -1.19
CA TYR A 334 -1.90 20.25 0.02
C TYR A 334 -2.81 19.03 -0.16
N GLY A 335 -2.38 17.87 0.33
CA GLY A 335 -3.18 16.62 0.31
C GLY A 335 -3.28 15.88 -1.03
N THR A 336 -2.76 16.43 -2.13
CA THR A 336 -2.76 15.74 -3.44
C THR A 336 -1.59 14.76 -3.63
N LYS A 337 -0.54 14.92 -2.82
CA LYS A 337 0.30 13.80 -2.36
C LYS A 337 -0.24 13.33 -1.01
N ARG A 338 -0.03 12.07 -0.66
CA ARG A 338 -0.38 11.54 0.67
C ARG A 338 0.15 12.50 1.76
N PRO A 339 -0.72 13.11 2.58
CA PRO A 339 -0.24 13.89 3.73
C PRO A 339 0.57 12.97 4.65
N ILE A 340 1.65 13.51 5.20
CA ILE A 340 2.55 12.75 6.07
C ILE A 340 2.39 13.26 7.49
N ILE A 341 2.36 12.34 8.45
CA ILE A 341 2.47 12.70 9.86
C ILE A 341 3.87 12.36 10.35
N ASP A 342 4.45 13.23 11.16
CA ASP A 342 5.86 13.13 11.55
C ASP A 342 6.09 13.24 13.06
N THR A 343 7.32 12.96 13.48
CA THR A 343 7.79 13.25 14.82
C THR A 343 9.14 13.95 14.71
N ASN A 344 9.14 15.25 14.95
CA ASN A 344 10.30 16.13 14.93
C ASN A 344 10.99 16.25 13.55
N TYR A 345 10.26 16.07 12.43
CA TYR A 345 10.88 16.12 11.10
C TYR A 345 11.46 17.50 10.78
N TYR A 346 10.67 18.56 10.97
CA TYR A 346 11.17 19.91 10.69
C TYR A 346 12.20 20.34 11.73
N GLU A 347 11.99 20.03 13.01
CA GLU A 347 12.90 20.30 14.11
C GLU A 347 14.28 19.65 13.91
N THR A 348 14.34 18.50 13.20
CA THR A 348 15.60 17.80 12.91
C THR A 348 16.58 18.67 12.13
N TYR A 349 16.09 19.58 11.29
CA TYR A 349 16.94 20.48 10.50
C TYR A 349 17.57 21.62 11.31
N ASN A 350 17.21 21.78 12.59
CA ASN A 350 17.89 22.71 13.49
C ASN A 350 19.13 22.10 14.18
N ARG A 351 19.43 20.82 13.94
CA ARG A 351 20.59 20.15 14.51
C ARG A 351 21.85 20.51 13.74
N GLU A 352 22.94 20.77 14.45
CA GLU A 352 24.25 21.08 13.85
C GLU A 352 24.79 19.94 12.96
N ASN A 353 24.36 18.69 13.20
CA ASN A 353 24.81 17.52 12.47
C ASN A 353 23.92 17.13 11.28
N VAL A 354 23.01 18.01 10.84
CA VAL A 354 22.08 17.74 9.73
C VAL A 354 22.26 18.78 8.63
N THR A 355 22.51 18.30 7.41
CA THR A 355 22.57 19.14 6.20
C THR A 355 21.45 18.80 5.23
N LEU A 356 20.73 19.80 4.73
CA LEU A 356 19.74 19.65 3.67
C LEU A 356 20.31 20.06 2.30
N VAL A 357 20.29 19.12 1.34
CA VAL A 357 20.72 19.32 -0.05
C VAL A 357 19.50 19.31 -0.96
N ASP A 358 19.28 20.43 -1.67
CA ASP A 358 18.23 20.56 -2.69
C ASP A 358 18.73 20.00 -4.03
N VAL A 359 18.39 18.75 -4.32
CA VAL A 359 18.83 18.08 -5.55
C VAL A 359 18.03 18.46 -6.79
N LYS A 360 17.05 19.38 -6.66
CA LYS A 360 16.45 20.03 -7.83
C LYS A 360 17.35 21.16 -8.34
N LYS A 361 18.05 21.86 -7.43
CA LYS A 361 19.06 22.90 -7.76
C LYS A 361 20.42 22.29 -8.05
N ALA A 362 20.84 21.30 -7.26
CA ALA A 362 22.10 20.58 -7.42
C ALA A 362 21.85 19.08 -7.68
N PRO A 363 21.48 18.68 -8.92
CA PRO A 363 21.19 17.28 -9.24
C PRO A 363 22.30 16.31 -8.84
N ILE A 364 21.93 15.12 -8.40
CA ILE A 364 22.86 14.00 -8.19
C ILE A 364 23.33 13.50 -9.56
N GLU A 365 24.65 13.49 -9.78
CA GLU A 365 25.26 13.01 -11.02
C GLU A 365 25.60 11.52 -10.94
N GLU A 366 26.21 11.11 -9.83
CA GLU A 366 26.63 9.72 -9.62
C GLU A 366 26.84 9.42 -8.13
N ILE A 367 26.85 8.12 -7.82
CA ILE A 367 27.38 7.58 -6.58
C ILE A 367 28.86 7.28 -6.82
N THR A 368 29.75 7.92 -6.07
CA THR A 368 31.20 7.74 -6.20
C THR A 368 31.68 6.61 -5.29
N LEU A 369 32.98 6.30 -5.34
CA LEU A 369 33.61 5.37 -4.39
C LEU A 369 33.46 5.82 -2.93
N LYS A 370 33.28 7.12 -2.69
CA LYS A 370 33.31 7.73 -1.36
C LYS A 370 31.93 8.21 -0.87
N GLY A 371 30.93 8.33 -1.73
CA GLY A 371 29.62 8.85 -1.35
C GLY A 371 28.81 9.34 -2.55
N ILE A 372 28.22 10.53 -2.44
CA ILE A 372 27.29 11.07 -3.45
C ILE A 372 27.88 12.35 -4.04
N ARG A 373 27.95 12.44 -5.37
CA ARG A 373 28.32 13.67 -6.08
C ARG A 373 27.08 14.34 -6.66
N THR A 374 26.90 15.61 -6.33
CA THR A 374 25.99 16.52 -7.01
C THR A 374 26.77 17.40 -7.98
N THR A 375 26.06 18.16 -8.80
CA THR A 375 26.66 19.18 -9.67
C THR A 375 27.44 20.27 -8.93
N GLU A 376 27.27 20.40 -7.61
CA GLU A 376 27.89 21.45 -6.79
C GLU A 376 28.98 20.93 -5.84
N ALA A 377 28.84 19.71 -5.33
CA ALA A 377 29.74 19.18 -4.32
C ALA A 377 29.78 17.63 -4.30
N GLU A 378 30.80 17.08 -3.65
CA GLU A 378 30.86 15.66 -3.29
C GLU A 378 30.69 15.53 -1.77
N TYR A 379 29.76 14.67 -1.38
CA TYR A 379 29.45 14.35 0.00
C TYR A 379 30.03 12.97 0.29
N GLU A 380 31.09 12.92 1.09
CA GLU A 380 31.66 11.65 1.54
C GLU A 380 30.78 11.02 2.63
N LEU A 381 30.43 9.74 2.44
CA LEU A 381 29.46 9.02 3.25
C LEU A 381 29.96 7.61 3.55
N ASP A 382 29.60 7.12 4.73
CA ASP A 382 29.90 5.75 5.16
C ASP A 382 28.69 4.84 4.90
N ALA A 383 27.47 5.41 4.83
CA ALA A 383 26.26 4.70 4.45
C ALA A 383 25.30 5.56 3.60
N ILE A 384 24.53 4.91 2.72
CA ILE A 384 23.47 5.54 1.91
C ILE A 384 22.12 4.87 2.17
N VAL A 385 21.10 5.64 2.48
CA VAL A 385 19.71 5.19 2.64
C VAL A 385 18.85 5.69 1.49
N PHE A 386 18.27 4.77 0.72
CA PHE A 386 17.30 5.06 -0.32
C PHE A 386 15.88 5.00 0.26
N ALA A 387 15.28 6.17 0.46
CA ALA A 387 13.87 6.37 0.81
C ALA A 387 13.07 6.81 -0.44
N THR A 388 13.30 6.10 -1.56
CA THR A 388 12.92 6.49 -2.93
C THR A 388 11.57 5.91 -3.37
N GLY A 389 10.83 5.33 -2.44
CA GLY A 389 9.47 4.85 -2.61
C GLY A 389 9.36 3.56 -3.42
N TYR A 390 8.24 3.43 -4.14
CA TYR A 390 7.82 2.19 -4.78
C TYR A 390 7.26 2.46 -6.17
N ASP A 391 7.35 1.49 -7.07
CA ASP A 391 6.48 1.44 -8.24
C ASP A 391 5.07 1.03 -7.77
N GLY A 392 4.28 2.04 -7.40
CA GLY A 392 3.00 1.84 -6.74
C GLY A 392 1.86 1.39 -7.65
N MET A 393 0.80 0.87 -7.04
CA MET A 393 -0.44 0.40 -7.67
C MET A 393 -0.24 -0.79 -8.61
N THR A 394 0.21 -0.55 -9.84
CA THR A 394 0.35 -1.56 -10.88
C THR A 394 1.67 -2.32 -10.81
N GLY A 395 2.75 -1.68 -10.32
CA GLY A 395 4.11 -2.25 -10.33
C GLY A 395 4.22 -3.67 -9.78
N PRO A 396 3.65 -3.99 -8.60
CA PRO A 396 3.71 -5.34 -8.02
C PRO A 396 3.04 -6.41 -8.89
N LEU A 397 1.92 -6.08 -9.53
CA LEU A 397 1.23 -6.98 -10.46
C LEU A 397 2.03 -7.16 -11.75
N LEU A 398 2.60 -6.08 -12.28
CA LEU A 398 3.37 -6.09 -13.53
C LEU A 398 4.75 -6.77 -13.44
N LYS A 399 5.21 -7.08 -12.23
CA LYS A 399 6.40 -7.91 -11.98
C LYS A 399 6.13 -9.42 -12.09
N ILE A 400 4.87 -9.83 -12.19
CA ILE A 400 4.45 -11.22 -12.35
C ILE A 400 4.02 -11.41 -13.82
N ASP A 401 4.41 -12.51 -14.45
CA ASP A 401 3.89 -12.87 -15.78
C ASP A 401 2.46 -13.45 -15.66
N ILE A 402 1.49 -12.55 -15.54
CA ILE A 402 0.06 -12.89 -15.46
C ILE A 402 -0.53 -12.88 -16.87
N ARG A 403 -1.10 -14.01 -17.29
CA ARG A 403 -1.70 -14.18 -18.61
C ARG A 403 -3.14 -14.69 -18.51
N GLY A 404 -4.06 -13.96 -19.12
CA GLY A 404 -5.48 -14.30 -19.19
C GLY A 404 -5.81 -15.17 -20.39
N LYS A 405 -7.06 -15.08 -20.87
CA LYS A 405 -7.54 -15.78 -22.08
C LYS A 405 -6.67 -15.45 -23.29
N ASN A 406 -6.52 -16.42 -24.19
CA ASN A 406 -5.68 -16.34 -25.40
C ASN A 406 -4.21 -15.97 -25.11
N GLY A 407 -3.74 -16.18 -23.88
CA GLY A 407 -2.38 -15.85 -23.46
C GLY A 407 -2.08 -14.35 -23.33
N VAL A 408 -3.11 -13.48 -23.33
CA VAL A 408 -2.96 -12.02 -23.23
C VAL A 408 -2.30 -11.64 -21.91
N SER A 409 -1.20 -10.88 -21.95
CA SER A 409 -0.51 -10.42 -20.75
C SER A 409 -1.25 -9.27 -20.07
N LEU A 410 -1.33 -9.29 -18.73
CA LEU A 410 -1.83 -8.15 -17.95
C LEU A 410 -0.98 -6.89 -18.19
N LYS A 411 0.33 -7.07 -18.36
CA LYS A 411 1.27 -6.00 -18.67
C LYS A 411 1.00 -5.35 -20.02
N GLU A 412 0.66 -6.16 -21.03
CA GLU A 412 0.27 -5.66 -22.35
C GLU A 412 -1.08 -4.95 -22.29
N LYS A 413 -2.08 -5.53 -21.60
CA LYS A 413 -3.40 -4.91 -21.41
C LYS A 413 -3.30 -3.53 -20.76
N TRP A 414 -2.42 -3.37 -19.77
CA TRP A 414 -2.22 -2.12 -19.04
C TRP A 414 -1.08 -1.25 -19.56
N ALA A 415 -0.51 -1.55 -20.74
CA ALA A 415 0.59 -0.78 -21.31
C ALA A 415 0.23 0.70 -21.54
N GLY A 416 -1.06 1.02 -21.73
CA GLY A 416 -1.56 2.38 -21.84
C GLY A 416 -1.58 3.19 -20.53
N GLY A 417 -1.18 2.60 -19.39
CA GLY A 417 -1.05 3.22 -18.07
C GLY A 417 -2.28 3.97 -17.56
N ALA A 418 -2.49 5.25 -17.93
CA ALA A 418 -3.73 5.99 -17.66
C ALA A 418 -5.00 5.28 -18.17
N GLN A 419 -4.82 4.41 -19.17
CA GLN A 419 -5.86 3.57 -19.73
C GLN A 419 -5.96 2.21 -19.04
N THR A 420 -5.30 2.02 -17.89
CA THR A 420 -5.54 0.87 -17.02
C THR A 420 -7.02 0.89 -16.64
N ARG A 421 -7.71 -0.21 -16.93
CA ARG A 421 -9.12 -0.39 -16.64
C ARG A 421 -9.31 -1.65 -15.85
N THR A 422 -10.24 -1.59 -14.92
CA THR A 422 -10.69 -2.68 -14.06
C THR A 422 -12.18 -2.55 -13.85
N TYR A 423 -12.82 -3.62 -13.38
CA TYR A 423 -14.15 -3.51 -12.81
C TYR A 423 -14.08 -3.53 -11.29
N LEU A 424 -14.51 -2.43 -10.67
CA LEU A 424 -14.49 -2.18 -9.22
C LEU A 424 -13.08 -2.21 -8.60
N GLY A 425 -12.01 -2.24 -9.38
CA GLY A 425 -10.68 -2.57 -8.89
C GLY A 425 -10.52 -3.98 -8.31
N ILE A 426 -11.50 -4.86 -8.56
CA ILE A 426 -11.54 -6.25 -8.09
C ILE A 426 -11.24 -7.22 -9.24
N ALA A 427 -11.73 -6.96 -10.45
CA ALA A 427 -11.61 -7.89 -11.57
C ALA A 427 -11.22 -7.19 -12.88
N ASN A 428 -10.87 -7.99 -13.89
CA ASN A 428 -10.48 -7.52 -15.22
C ASN A 428 -11.15 -8.34 -16.31
N VAL A 429 -11.55 -7.68 -17.39
CA VAL A 429 -11.89 -8.34 -18.66
C VAL A 429 -10.67 -9.11 -19.16
N GLY A 430 -10.87 -10.35 -19.60
CA GLY A 430 -9.82 -11.22 -20.12
C GLY A 430 -9.15 -12.11 -19.06
N PHE A 431 -9.44 -11.91 -17.76
CA PHE A 431 -8.78 -12.64 -16.65
C PHE A 431 -9.84 -13.32 -15.76
N PRO A 432 -10.53 -14.38 -16.24
CA PRO A 432 -11.58 -15.04 -15.48
C PRO A 432 -11.07 -15.64 -14.16
N ASN A 433 -11.91 -15.63 -13.12
CA ASN A 433 -11.60 -16.15 -11.78
C ASN A 433 -10.34 -15.54 -11.11
N MET A 434 -9.79 -14.46 -11.66
CA MET A 434 -8.75 -13.67 -11.01
C MET A 434 -9.38 -12.49 -10.27
N PHE A 435 -8.99 -12.32 -9.01
CA PHE A 435 -9.43 -11.21 -8.18
C PHE A 435 -8.25 -10.40 -7.64
N MET A 436 -8.48 -9.11 -7.43
CA MET A 436 -7.50 -8.18 -6.88
C MET A 436 -8.00 -7.58 -5.57
N ILE A 437 -7.17 -7.65 -4.54
CA ILE A 437 -7.42 -6.94 -3.29
C ILE A 437 -6.70 -5.59 -3.37
N THR A 438 -7.44 -4.51 -3.14
CA THR A 438 -6.94 -3.12 -3.24
C THR A 438 -6.30 -2.78 -4.59
N GLY A 439 -6.85 -3.35 -5.68
CA GLY A 439 -6.38 -3.09 -7.05
C GLY A 439 -6.57 -1.64 -7.51
N PRO A 440 -6.04 -1.28 -8.70
CA PRO A 440 -6.32 -0.01 -9.35
C PRO A 440 -7.82 0.26 -9.43
N GLU A 441 -8.26 1.52 -9.31
CA GLU A 441 -9.66 1.96 -9.36
C GLU A 441 -10.56 1.42 -8.22
N SER A 442 -9.94 1.08 -7.09
CA SER A 442 -10.59 0.93 -5.79
C SER A 442 -10.13 2.04 -4.81
N PRO A 443 -10.76 2.23 -3.64
CA PRO A 443 -10.34 3.24 -2.67
C PRO A 443 -8.87 3.10 -2.25
N SER A 444 -8.43 1.84 -2.08
CA SER A 444 -7.03 1.46 -1.92
C SER A 444 -6.29 2.41 -0.97
N VAL A 445 -5.16 2.96 -1.42
CA VAL A 445 -4.20 3.76 -0.65
C VAL A 445 -4.69 5.13 -0.18
N LEU A 446 -5.88 5.58 -0.60
CA LEU A 446 -6.57 6.75 -0.05
C LEU A 446 -7.50 6.42 1.12
N SER A 447 -7.44 5.18 1.61
CA SER A 447 -8.18 4.72 2.77
C SER A 447 -7.26 4.18 3.86
N ASN A 448 -7.84 3.97 5.05
CA ASN A 448 -7.36 3.03 6.03
C ASN A 448 -7.40 1.61 5.43
N MET A 449 -6.26 1.17 4.88
CA MET A 449 -6.15 -0.04 4.06
C MET A 449 -6.80 -1.31 4.64
N PRO A 450 -6.68 -1.65 5.95
CA PRO A 450 -7.40 -2.79 6.54
C PRO A 450 -8.91 -2.78 6.25
N VAL A 451 -9.56 -1.62 6.26
CA VAL A 451 -11.02 -1.50 6.01
C VAL A 451 -11.38 -1.81 4.56
N SER A 452 -10.60 -1.30 3.60
CA SER A 452 -10.77 -1.62 2.19
C SER A 452 -10.35 -3.06 1.84
N ILE A 453 -9.31 -3.57 2.51
CA ILE A 453 -8.90 -4.98 2.40
C ILE A 453 -10.04 -5.89 2.88
N GLU A 454 -10.62 -5.62 4.04
CA GLU A 454 -11.73 -6.42 4.55
C GLU A 454 -12.92 -6.38 3.60
N GLN A 455 -13.25 -5.20 3.05
CA GLN A 455 -14.32 -5.08 2.07
C GLN A 455 -14.08 -5.97 0.85
N HIS A 456 -12.89 -5.92 0.24
CA HIS A 456 -12.57 -6.73 -0.93
C HIS A 456 -12.60 -8.22 -0.59
N VAL A 457 -12.01 -8.63 0.54
CA VAL A 457 -11.95 -10.03 0.95
C VAL A 457 -13.35 -10.58 1.24
N GLU A 458 -14.19 -9.83 1.96
CA GLU A 458 -15.59 -10.18 2.22
C GLU A 458 -16.34 -10.37 0.89
N TRP A 459 -16.27 -9.38 0.00
CA TRP A 459 -16.97 -9.42 -1.29
C TRP A 459 -16.50 -10.57 -2.20
N ILE A 460 -15.19 -10.81 -2.28
CA ILE A 460 -14.61 -11.90 -3.09
C ILE A 460 -15.00 -13.26 -2.51
N ALA A 461 -14.94 -13.44 -1.19
CA ALA A 461 -15.33 -14.69 -0.55
C ALA A 461 -16.82 -14.98 -0.76
N ASP A 462 -17.69 -13.99 -0.58
CA ASP A 462 -19.13 -14.10 -0.80
C ASP A 462 -19.44 -14.42 -2.28
N CYS A 463 -18.66 -13.85 -3.21
CA CYS A 463 -18.73 -14.16 -4.64
C CYS A 463 -18.36 -15.61 -4.95
N ILE A 464 -17.23 -16.09 -4.42
CA ILE A 464 -16.79 -17.47 -4.60
C ILE A 464 -17.79 -18.46 -3.99
N GLU A 465 -18.33 -18.16 -2.81
CA GLU A 465 -19.40 -18.96 -2.20
C GLU A 465 -20.66 -18.99 -3.06
N HIS A 466 -21.09 -17.84 -3.59
CA HIS A 466 -22.23 -17.76 -4.51
C HIS A 466 -21.99 -18.60 -5.75
N MET A 467 -20.82 -18.50 -6.37
CA MET A 467 -20.46 -19.31 -7.54
C MET A 467 -20.52 -20.80 -7.22
N ASN A 468 -19.95 -21.23 -6.09
CA ASN A 468 -19.95 -22.63 -5.67
C ASN A 468 -21.37 -23.15 -5.44
N LYS A 469 -22.21 -22.38 -4.72
CA LYS A 469 -23.62 -22.72 -4.44
C LYS A 469 -24.46 -22.85 -5.71
N ASN A 470 -24.13 -22.10 -6.77
CA ASN A 470 -24.89 -22.06 -8.02
C ASN A 470 -24.23 -22.84 -9.18
N GLY A 471 -23.18 -23.63 -8.92
CA GLY A 471 -22.50 -24.41 -9.96
C GLY A 471 -21.88 -23.55 -11.07
N VAL A 472 -21.43 -22.34 -10.73
CA VAL A 472 -20.75 -21.43 -11.65
C VAL A 472 -19.26 -21.78 -11.69
N GLU A 473 -18.73 -21.96 -12.89
CA GLU A 473 -17.33 -22.30 -13.12
C GLU A 473 -16.45 -21.08 -13.33
N THR A 474 -16.94 -20.08 -14.06
CA THR A 474 -16.17 -18.88 -14.36
C THR A 474 -16.94 -17.61 -14.08
N ILE A 475 -16.27 -16.63 -13.50
CA ILE A 475 -16.69 -15.23 -13.41
C ILE A 475 -15.68 -14.35 -14.13
N GLU A 476 -16.16 -13.39 -14.92
CA GLU A 476 -15.33 -12.44 -15.64
C GLU A 476 -16.07 -11.09 -15.74
N ALA A 477 -15.37 -9.97 -15.58
CA ALA A 477 -15.99 -8.65 -15.82
C ALA A 477 -16.39 -8.51 -17.31
N THR A 478 -17.50 -7.83 -17.60
CA THR A 478 -17.84 -7.49 -18.99
C THR A 478 -17.06 -6.24 -19.45
N VAL A 479 -16.91 -6.09 -20.77
CA VAL A 479 -16.20 -4.95 -21.38
C VAL A 479 -16.89 -3.64 -21.00
N GLU A 480 -18.21 -3.62 -21.06
CA GLU A 480 -19.03 -2.44 -20.80
C GLU A 480 -18.93 -2.02 -19.33
N ALA A 481 -18.93 -2.98 -18.40
CA ALA A 481 -18.82 -2.71 -16.98
C ALA A 481 -17.44 -2.19 -16.58
N GLU A 482 -16.37 -2.79 -17.12
CA GLU A 482 -15.00 -2.32 -16.93
C GLU A 482 -14.82 -0.90 -17.48
N GLU A 483 -15.30 -0.61 -18.69
CA GLU A 483 -15.22 0.72 -19.30
C GLU A 483 -16.04 1.78 -18.56
N ALA A 484 -17.27 1.45 -18.16
CA ALA A 484 -18.13 2.36 -17.40
C ALA A 484 -17.53 2.69 -16.04
N TRP A 485 -16.98 1.69 -15.33
CA TRP A 485 -16.33 1.90 -14.04
C TRP A 485 -15.09 2.77 -14.15
N SER A 486 -14.21 2.51 -15.12
CA SER A 486 -13.02 3.32 -15.34
C SER A 486 -13.34 4.76 -15.75
N THR A 487 -14.40 4.95 -16.53
CA THR A 487 -14.86 6.29 -16.90
C THR A 487 -15.35 7.06 -15.68
N HIS A 488 -16.19 6.44 -14.85
CA HIS A 488 -16.63 7.00 -13.57
C HIS A 488 -15.45 7.35 -12.66
N CYS A 489 -14.48 6.45 -12.49
CA CYS A 489 -13.30 6.71 -11.66
C CYS A 489 -12.52 7.94 -12.13
N ARG A 490 -12.38 8.11 -13.44
CA ARG A 490 -11.72 9.27 -14.04
C ARG A 490 -12.51 10.56 -13.80
N GLU A 491 -13.81 10.55 -14.04
CA GLU A 491 -14.68 11.72 -13.84
C GLU A 491 -14.62 12.22 -12.39
N VAL A 492 -14.72 11.30 -11.41
CA VAL A 492 -14.60 11.67 -10.00
C VAL A 492 -13.19 12.18 -9.68
N ALA A 493 -12.13 11.55 -10.20
CA ALA A 493 -10.76 12.01 -9.98
C ALA A 493 -10.48 13.40 -10.59
N GLU A 494 -10.99 13.67 -11.79
CA GLU A 494 -10.83 14.95 -12.50
C GLU A 494 -11.55 16.11 -11.80
N SER A 495 -12.60 15.82 -11.02
CA SER A 495 -13.26 16.80 -10.15
C SER A 495 -12.43 17.24 -8.93
N THR A 496 -11.24 16.65 -8.71
CA THR A 496 -10.38 16.91 -7.54
C THR A 496 -9.04 17.50 -7.94
N LEU A 497 -8.31 18.03 -6.96
CA LEU A 497 -6.95 18.54 -7.15
C LEU A 497 -5.90 17.44 -7.29
N TYR A 498 -6.23 16.17 -6.98
CA TYR A 498 -5.27 15.06 -7.04
C TYR A 498 -4.60 14.92 -8.41
N THR A 499 -5.37 15.07 -9.48
CA THR A 499 -4.91 14.94 -10.87
C THR A 499 -3.97 16.07 -11.30
N LYS A 500 -3.96 17.19 -10.55
CA LYS A 500 -3.11 18.37 -10.83
C LYS A 500 -1.69 18.24 -10.26
N THR A 501 -1.36 17.17 -9.54
CA THR A 501 -0.06 17.03 -8.84
C THR A 501 0.71 15.79 -9.26
N ASP A 502 1.99 15.98 -9.58
CA ASP A 502 2.93 14.88 -9.81
C ASP A 502 3.21 14.12 -8.50
N SER A 503 2.75 12.88 -8.42
CA SER A 503 2.91 12.00 -7.26
C SER A 503 3.00 10.55 -7.69
N TRP A 504 3.32 9.63 -6.77
CA TRP A 504 3.28 8.22 -7.09
C TRP A 504 1.86 7.71 -7.40
N TYR A 505 0.81 8.43 -6.95
CA TYR A 505 -0.57 8.16 -7.37
C TYR A 505 -0.78 8.35 -8.86
N THR A 506 -0.05 9.30 -9.48
CA THR A 506 -0.15 9.63 -10.91
C THR A 506 0.88 8.92 -11.78
N GLY A 507 1.69 8.01 -11.23
CA GLY A 507 2.78 7.33 -11.95
C GLY A 507 4.04 8.18 -12.17
N ALA A 508 3.96 9.51 -12.04
CA ALA A 508 4.88 10.29 -11.21
C ALA A 508 6.37 9.94 -11.21
N ASN A 509 6.63 9.02 -10.29
CA ASN A 509 7.90 8.74 -9.68
C ASN A 509 8.72 7.69 -10.45
N ILE A 510 8.12 7.01 -11.43
CA ILE A 510 8.79 5.97 -12.22
C ILE A 510 9.05 6.50 -13.63
N PRO A 511 10.32 6.68 -14.03
CA PRO A 511 10.67 7.08 -15.39
C PRO A 511 10.07 6.12 -16.43
N GLY A 512 9.44 6.67 -17.47
CA GLY A 512 8.81 5.89 -18.54
C GLY A 512 7.45 5.27 -18.18
N LYS A 513 6.98 5.33 -16.93
CA LYS A 513 5.64 4.89 -16.56
C LYS A 513 4.60 5.89 -17.10
N PRO A 514 3.55 5.43 -17.80
CA PRO A 514 2.52 6.36 -18.28
C PRO A 514 1.79 7.00 -17.10
N ARG A 515 1.45 8.27 -17.25
CA ARG A 515 0.79 9.07 -16.21
C ARG A 515 -0.70 8.78 -16.16
N GLY A 516 -1.30 8.79 -14.98
CA GLY A 516 -2.74 8.60 -14.78
C GLY A 516 -3.09 8.37 -13.33
N PHE A 517 -4.30 8.75 -12.91
CA PHE A 517 -4.76 8.60 -11.53
C PHE A 517 -5.66 7.36 -11.39
N LEU A 518 -5.14 6.32 -10.74
CA LEU A 518 -5.74 4.98 -10.71
C LEU A 518 -6.36 4.64 -9.35
N ILE A 519 -6.82 5.62 -8.59
CA ILE A 519 -7.39 5.40 -7.25
C ILE A 519 -8.82 5.96 -7.25
N TYR A 520 -9.77 5.20 -6.70
CA TYR A 520 -11.14 5.68 -6.59
C TYR A 520 -11.27 6.67 -5.44
N VAL A 521 -11.61 7.93 -5.75
CA VAL A 521 -11.71 9.04 -4.77
C VAL A 521 -13.11 9.26 -4.19
N GLY A 522 -14.11 8.46 -4.59
CA GLY A 522 -15.47 8.57 -4.07
C GLY A 522 -15.66 8.11 -2.61
N GLY A 523 -14.61 7.58 -1.99
CA GLY A 523 -14.60 7.18 -0.57
C GLY A 523 -15.02 5.73 -0.31
N VAL A 524 -14.64 5.22 0.86
CA VAL A 524 -14.84 3.81 1.27
C VAL A 524 -16.31 3.45 1.39
N GLY A 525 -17.13 4.28 2.05
CA GLY A 525 -18.56 4.02 2.25
C GLY A 525 -19.34 3.91 0.95
N ALA A 526 -19.22 4.91 0.07
CA ALA A 526 -19.88 4.91 -1.23
C ALA A 526 -19.43 3.74 -2.12
N TYR A 527 -18.13 3.44 -2.13
CA TYR A 527 -17.59 2.28 -2.84
C TYR A 527 -18.16 0.95 -2.31
N ARG A 528 -18.20 0.78 -0.98
CA ARG A 528 -18.77 -0.41 -0.34
C ARG A 528 -20.24 -0.59 -0.71
N GLN A 529 -21.03 0.48 -0.64
CA GLN A 529 -22.44 0.45 -1.05
C GLN A 529 -22.59 0.00 -2.51
N LYS A 530 -21.80 0.57 -3.42
CA LYS A 530 -21.83 0.18 -4.84
C LYS A 530 -21.52 -1.30 -5.05
N CYS A 531 -20.52 -1.84 -4.36
CA CYS A 531 -20.17 -3.26 -4.43
C CYS A 531 -21.28 -4.15 -3.89
N THR A 532 -21.93 -3.74 -2.79
CA THR A 532 -23.08 -4.46 -2.20
C THR A 532 -24.27 -4.49 -3.16
N GLU A 533 -24.61 -3.36 -3.79
CA GLU A 533 -25.69 -3.27 -4.78
C GLU A 533 -25.45 -4.21 -5.97
N ILE A 534 -24.21 -4.27 -6.46
CA ILE A 534 -23.81 -5.16 -7.56
C ILE A 534 -23.97 -6.64 -7.17
N ALA A 535 -23.48 -7.02 -5.98
CA ALA A 535 -23.64 -8.39 -5.48
C ALA A 535 -25.11 -8.77 -5.30
N ALA A 536 -25.93 -7.86 -4.76
CA ALA A 536 -27.36 -8.07 -4.55
C ALA A 536 -28.15 -8.29 -5.86
N LYS A 537 -27.66 -7.74 -6.98
CA LYS A 537 -28.22 -7.93 -8.32
C LYS A 537 -27.63 -9.15 -9.07
N GLY A 538 -27.06 -10.11 -8.34
CA GLY A 538 -26.47 -11.30 -8.95
C GLY A 538 -25.15 -11.02 -9.67
N TYR A 539 -24.33 -10.14 -9.10
CA TYR A 539 -23.04 -9.72 -9.66
C TYR A 539 -23.20 -9.03 -11.03
N GLU A 540 -24.08 -8.02 -11.09
CA GLU A 540 -24.26 -7.16 -12.27
C GLU A 540 -22.91 -6.68 -12.82
N GLY A 541 -22.74 -6.67 -14.14
CA GLY A 541 -21.47 -6.32 -14.79
C GLY A 541 -20.43 -7.45 -14.84
N PHE A 542 -20.76 -8.64 -14.33
CA PHE A 542 -19.99 -9.87 -14.53
C PHE A 542 -20.72 -10.88 -15.41
N SER A 543 -19.96 -11.60 -16.25
CA SER A 543 -20.40 -12.80 -16.93
C SER A 543 -20.15 -14.02 -16.03
N LEU A 544 -21.23 -14.69 -15.63
CA LEU A 544 -21.19 -15.95 -14.88
C LEU A 544 -21.49 -17.10 -15.84
N LYS A 545 -20.62 -18.10 -15.92
CA LYS A 545 -20.84 -19.29 -16.76
C LYS A 545 -20.77 -20.57 -15.92
N SER A 546 -21.82 -21.39 -16.02
CA SER A 546 -21.87 -22.73 -15.43
C SER A 546 -21.21 -23.76 -16.35
N SER A 547 -20.82 -24.91 -15.81
CA SER A 547 -20.31 -26.00 -16.64
C SER A 547 -21.41 -26.53 -17.56
N THR A 548 -21.18 -26.58 -18.87
CA THR A 548 -21.91 -27.47 -19.79
C THR A 548 -21.37 -28.88 -19.61
N LYS A 549 -21.55 -29.49 -18.42
CA LYS A 549 -21.54 -30.95 -18.36
C LYS A 549 -22.88 -31.41 -18.91
N THR A 550 -22.90 -31.64 -20.22
CA THR A 550 -23.90 -32.46 -20.89
C THR A 550 -24.09 -33.71 -20.04
N ALA A 551 -25.29 -33.88 -19.48
CA ALA A 551 -25.71 -35.15 -18.92
C ALA A 551 -25.69 -36.16 -20.09
N LEU A 552 -24.56 -36.86 -20.27
CA LEU A 552 -24.54 -38.09 -21.02
C LEU A 552 -25.18 -39.13 -20.10
N HIS A 553 -26.33 -39.61 -20.60
CA HIS A 553 -27.32 -40.49 -19.99
C HIS A 553 -26.79 -41.63 -19.12
#